data_AF-A0A2J8URK8-F1
#
_entry.id   AF-A0A2J8URK8-F1
#
_cell.length_a   1.000
_cell.length_b   1.000
_cell.length_c   1.000
_cell.angle_alpha   90.00
_cell.angle_beta   90.00
_cell.angle_gamma   90.00
#
_symmetry.space_group_name_H-M   'P 1'
#
loop_
_entity.id
_entity.type
_entity.pdbx_description
1 polymer ?
#
loop_
_entity_poly.entity_id
_entity_poly.type
_entity_poly.pdbx_seq_one_letter_code
_entity_poly.pdbx_strand_id
1 'polypeptide(L)'
;MFEILTSEFSYQHSLSVLVEEFLQSKELRATVTQMEHHHLFSNILDVLGASQRFFEDLEQRHKAQVLVEDISDILEEHAEKHFHPYIAYCSNEVYQQRTLQKLISSNAAFREVLREIERRPACGGLPMLSFLILPMQRVTRLPLLT
;
A
#
# COMPACT_ATOMS: atom_id res chain seq x y z
N MET A 1 -12.09 -10.09 -15.52
CA MET A 1 -11.03 -9.10 -15.86
C MET A 1 -11.32 -7.68 -15.38
N PHE A 2 -12.40 -7.02 -15.82
CA PHE A 2 -12.66 -5.60 -15.47
C PHE A 2 -12.67 -5.34 -13.97
N GLU A 3 -13.25 -6.25 -13.17
CA GLU A 3 -13.23 -6.19 -11.71
C GLU A 3 -11.82 -6.26 -11.13
N ILE A 4 -10.95 -7.14 -11.66
CA ILE A 4 -9.56 -7.30 -11.21
C ILE A 4 -8.75 -6.03 -11.52
N LEU A 5 -8.83 -5.52 -12.75
CA LEU A 5 -8.20 -4.25 -13.15
C LEU A 5 -8.68 -3.09 -12.30
N THR A 6 -9.99 -2.97 -12.06
CA THR A 6 -10.57 -1.90 -11.23
C THR A 6 -10.12 -2.02 -9.78
N SER A 7 -10.05 -3.26 -9.25
CA SER A 7 -9.60 -3.52 -7.89
C SER A 7 -8.11 -3.21 -7.72
N GLU A 8 -7.27 -3.56 -8.70
CA GLU A 8 -5.83 -3.28 -8.67
C GLU A 8 -5.56 -1.79 -8.82
N PHE A 9 -6.28 -1.12 -9.72
CA PHE A 9 -6.20 0.33 -9.86
C PHE A 9 -6.55 1.04 -8.54
N SER A 10 -7.63 0.61 -7.88
CA SER A 10 -8.05 1.17 -6.61
C SER A 10 -7.05 0.90 -5.49
N TYR A 11 -6.45 -0.30 -5.48
CA TYR A 11 -5.39 -0.69 -4.55
C TYR A 11 -4.13 0.16 -4.75
N GLN A 12 -3.62 0.24 -5.97
CA GLN A 12 -2.46 1.05 -6.33
C GLN A 12 -2.68 2.53 -6.01
N HIS A 13 -3.86 3.08 -6.33
CA HIS A 13 -4.21 4.45 -5.98
C HIS A 13 -4.13 4.68 -4.46
N SER A 14 -4.65 3.74 -3.67
CA SER A 14 -4.62 3.84 -2.21
C SER A 14 -3.19 3.73 -1.65
N LEU A 15 -2.34 2.89 -2.25
CA LEU A 15 -0.91 2.84 -1.91
C LEU A 15 -0.18 4.13 -2.29
N SER A 16 -0.50 4.74 -3.42
CA SER A 16 0.04 6.05 -3.81
C SER A 16 -0.32 7.12 -2.80
N VAL A 17 -1.57 7.14 -2.31
CA VAL A 17 -1.98 8.06 -1.22
C VAL A 17 -1.14 7.85 0.03
N LEU A 18 -0.88 6.60 0.45
CA LEU A 18 0.00 6.31 1.58
C LEU A 18 1.40 6.93 1.40
N VAL A 19 1.94 6.83 0.18
CA VAL A 19 3.29 7.33 -0.15
C VAL A 19 3.32 8.85 -0.24
N GLU A 20 2.41 9.44 -0.99
CA GLU A 20 2.40 10.88 -1.29
C GLU A 20 1.98 11.72 -0.08
N GLU A 21 0.92 11.30 0.62
CA GLU A 21 0.36 12.09 1.71
C GLU A 21 1.07 11.86 3.05
N PHE A 22 1.53 10.63 3.32
CA PHE A 22 2.10 10.27 4.62
C PHE A 22 3.62 10.06 4.56
N LEU A 23 4.12 9.17 3.71
CA LEU A 23 5.56 8.85 3.67
C LEU A 23 6.41 10.07 3.30
N GLN A 24 5.95 10.84 2.30
CA GLN A 24 6.66 12.01 1.75
C GLN A 24 6.33 13.33 2.47
N SER A 25 5.38 13.35 3.41
CA SER A 25 5.08 14.56 4.19
C SER A 25 6.29 14.98 5.03
N LYS A 26 6.79 16.19 4.75
CA LYS A 26 7.88 16.80 5.51
C LYS A 26 7.45 17.11 6.94
N GLU A 27 6.21 17.54 7.11
CA GLU A 27 5.60 17.84 8.40
C GLU A 27 5.55 16.58 9.25
N LEU A 28 5.04 15.47 8.71
CA LEU A 28 4.97 14.20 9.44
C LEU A 28 6.38 13.70 9.76
N ARG A 29 7.28 13.74 8.78
CA ARG A 29 8.68 13.31 8.94
C ARG A 29 9.43 14.10 10.03
N ALA A 30 9.11 15.37 10.22
CA ALA A 30 9.71 16.23 11.25
C ALA A 30 9.26 15.86 12.67
N THR A 31 8.14 15.16 12.82
CA THR A 31 7.60 14.75 14.14
C THR A 31 8.10 13.40 14.62
N VAL A 32 8.81 12.64 13.79
CA VAL A 32 9.25 11.27 14.08
C VAL A 32 10.75 11.09 13.90
N THR A 33 11.33 10.14 14.64
CA THR A 33 12.72 9.73 14.40
C THR A 33 12.86 8.95 13.08
N GLN A 34 14.09 8.81 12.58
CA GLN A 34 14.36 7.99 11.39
C GLN A 34 13.94 6.52 11.61
N MET A 35 14.16 5.98 12.81
CA MET A 35 13.77 4.62 13.16
C MET A 35 12.25 4.45 13.19
N GLU A 36 11.52 5.40 13.79
CA GLU A 36 10.05 5.38 13.81
C GLU A 36 9.47 5.53 12.41
N HIS A 37 10.04 6.41 11.58
CA HIS A 37 9.65 6.55 10.17
C HIS A 37 9.87 5.24 9.40
N HIS A 38 11.04 4.61 9.56
CA HIS A 38 11.32 3.32 8.94
C HIS A 38 10.36 2.22 9.44
N HIS A 39 10.06 2.17 10.75
CA HIS A 39 9.11 1.22 11.29
C HIS A 39 7.69 1.43 10.79
N LEU A 40 7.26 2.69 10.57
CA LEU A 40 5.91 2.99 10.08
C LEU A 40 5.70 2.53 8.63
N PHE A 41 6.71 2.72 7.78
CA PHE A 41 6.54 2.53 6.33
C PHE A 41 7.30 1.34 5.74
N SER A 42 8.21 0.71 6.50
CA SER A 42 8.99 -0.45 6.07
C SER A 42 9.54 -0.26 4.64
N ASN A 43 9.18 -1.16 3.74
CA ASN A 43 9.52 -1.22 2.34
C ASN A 43 8.29 -0.96 1.45
N ILE A 44 7.38 -0.05 1.87
CA ILE A 44 6.14 0.26 1.13
C ILE A 44 6.38 0.67 -0.33
N LEU A 45 7.52 1.30 -0.62
CA LEU A 45 7.89 1.68 -1.99
C LEU A 45 8.12 0.46 -2.89
N ASP A 46 8.68 -0.62 -2.33
CA ASP A 46 8.88 -1.87 -3.07
C ASP A 46 7.54 -2.55 -3.35
N VAL A 47 6.60 -2.47 -2.40
CA VAL A 47 5.22 -2.97 -2.55
C VAL A 47 4.48 -2.18 -3.63
N LEU A 48 4.54 -0.85 -3.59
CA LEU A 48 3.95 0.01 -4.62
C LEU A 48 4.53 -0.30 -6.00
N GLY A 49 5.85 -0.46 -6.11
CA GLY A 49 6.49 -0.84 -7.36
C GLY A 49 6.08 -2.22 -7.87
N ALA A 50 5.83 -3.18 -6.97
CA ALA A 50 5.31 -4.49 -7.36
C ALA A 50 3.86 -4.38 -7.89
N SER A 51 2.98 -3.66 -7.20
CA SER A 51 1.60 -3.41 -7.65
C SER A 51 1.56 -2.68 -9.00
N GLN A 52 2.42 -1.67 -9.20
CA GLN A 52 2.55 -0.96 -10.49
C GLN A 52 2.89 -1.89 -11.65
N ARG A 53 3.91 -2.76 -11.48
CA ARG A 53 4.28 -3.74 -12.51
C ARG A 53 3.14 -4.70 -12.84
N PHE A 54 2.45 -5.19 -11.81
CA PHE A 54 1.29 -6.06 -12.01
C PHE A 54 0.17 -5.36 -12.80
N PHE A 55 -0.12 -4.11 -12.46
CA PHE A 55 -1.12 -3.32 -13.18
C PHE A 55 -0.72 -3.08 -14.64
N GLU A 56 0.55 -2.78 -14.90
CA GLU A 56 1.08 -2.60 -16.26
C GLU A 56 0.93 -3.89 -17.10
N ASP A 57 1.26 -5.05 -16.52
CA ASP A 57 1.12 -6.35 -17.20
C ASP A 57 -0.35 -6.66 -17.54
N LEU A 58 -1.27 -6.40 -16.60
CA LEU A 58 -2.71 -6.54 -16.82
C LEU A 58 -3.23 -5.58 -17.90
N GLU A 59 -2.78 -4.32 -17.89
CA GLU A 59 -3.19 -3.32 -18.85
C GLU A 59 -2.70 -3.66 -20.27
N GLN A 60 -1.47 -4.16 -20.39
CA GLN A 60 -0.91 -4.62 -21.67
C GLN A 60 -1.72 -5.80 -22.24
N ARG A 61 -2.09 -6.78 -21.41
CA ARG A 61 -2.93 -7.91 -21.84
C ARG A 61 -4.30 -7.44 -22.32
N HIS A 62 -4.93 -6.54 -21.58
CA HIS A 62 -6.23 -5.96 -21.95
C HIS A 62 -6.16 -5.16 -23.28
N LYS A 63 -5.05 -4.45 -23.53
CA LYS A 63 -4.83 -3.75 -24.81
C LYS A 63 -4.61 -4.73 -25.98
N ALA A 64 -3.97 -5.86 -25.74
CA ALA A 64 -3.68 -6.87 -26.77
C ALA A 64 -4.90 -7.74 -27.11
N GLN A 65 -5.79 -8.01 -26.14
CA GLN A 65 -7.03 -8.77 -26.33
C GLN A 65 -8.18 -8.08 -25.61
N VAL A 66 -9.16 -7.58 -26.36
CA VAL A 66 -10.38 -6.97 -25.81
C VAL A 66 -11.22 -7.98 -25.03
N LEU A 67 -11.13 -9.27 -25.38
CA LEU A 67 -11.73 -10.39 -24.67
C LEU A 67 -10.62 -11.21 -24.00
N VAL A 68 -10.22 -10.82 -22.78
CA VAL A 68 -9.25 -11.62 -22.02
C VAL A 68 -9.99 -12.72 -21.28
N GLU A 69 -9.80 -13.95 -21.75
CA GLU A 69 -10.41 -15.15 -21.17
C GLU A 69 -9.60 -15.70 -19.98
N ASP A 70 -8.28 -15.42 -19.90
CA ASP A 70 -7.40 -15.93 -18.85
C ASP A 70 -6.24 -14.97 -18.50
N ILE A 71 -5.93 -14.85 -17.20
CA ILE A 71 -4.78 -14.11 -16.64
C ILE A 71 -4.00 -14.93 -15.61
N SER A 72 -4.27 -16.23 -15.52
CA SER A 72 -3.63 -17.11 -14.55
C SER A 72 -2.11 -17.08 -14.72
N ASP A 73 -1.63 -16.95 -15.96
CA ASP A 73 -0.21 -16.79 -16.28
C ASP A 73 0.42 -15.53 -15.66
N ILE A 74 -0.25 -14.38 -15.75
CA ILE A 74 0.20 -13.12 -15.16
C ILE A 74 0.15 -13.19 -13.63
N LEU A 75 -0.89 -13.81 -13.08
CA LEU A 75 -1.05 -14.00 -11.63
C LEU A 75 0.05 -14.91 -11.06
N GLU A 76 0.31 -16.05 -11.70
CA GLU A 76 1.37 -16.99 -11.33
C GLU A 76 2.75 -16.32 -11.41
N GLU A 77 3.06 -15.64 -12.51
CA GLU A 77 4.33 -14.93 -12.66
C GLU A 77 4.50 -13.83 -11.59
N HIS A 78 3.45 -13.08 -11.29
CA HIS A 78 3.49 -12.05 -10.27
C HIS A 78 3.66 -12.65 -8.86
N ALA A 79 2.93 -13.72 -8.55
CA ALA A 79 3.01 -14.42 -7.28
C ALA A 79 4.40 -15.02 -7.05
N GLU A 80 5.03 -15.58 -8.08
CA GLU A 80 6.35 -16.18 -7.98
C GLU A 80 7.48 -15.13 -7.89
N LYS A 81 7.44 -14.10 -8.74
CA LYS A 81 8.59 -13.20 -8.92
C LYS A 81 8.50 -11.88 -8.16
N HIS A 82 7.30 -11.43 -7.81
CA HIS A 82 7.07 -10.06 -7.34
C HIS A 82 6.35 -9.98 -5.99
N PHE A 83 6.09 -11.11 -5.35
CA PHE A 83 5.38 -11.17 -4.06
C PHE A 83 6.28 -10.96 -2.84
N HIS A 84 7.59 -11.17 -2.97
CA HIS A 84 8.55 -11.02 -1.88
C HIS A 84 8.48 -9.67 -1.11
N PRO A 85 8.29 -8.51 -1.77
CA PRO A 85 8.11 -7.23 -1.07
C PRO A 85 6.93 -7.22 -0.09
N TYR A 86 5.83 -7.90 -0.43
CA TYR A 86 4.65 -7.98 0.44
C TYR A 86 4.95 -8.79 1.70
N ILE A 87 5.69 -9.90 1.57
CA ILE A 87 6.11 -10.73 2.71
C ILE A 87 6.97 -9.90 3.67
N ALA A 88 7.97 -9.18 3.15
CA ALA A 88 8.83 -8.33 3.95
C ALA A 88 8.02 -7.22 4.66
N TYR A 89 7.07 -6.61 3.95
CA TYR A 89 6.21 -5.57 4.53
C TYR A 89 5.32 -6.12 5.65
N CYS A 90 4.62 -7.22 5.40
CA CYS A 90 3.69 -7.83 6.36
C CYS A 90 4.42 -8.41 7.57
N SER A 91 5.64 -8.91 7.40
CA SER A 91 6.49 -9.35 8.53
C SER A 91 6.79 -8.22 9.52
N ASN A 92 6.74 -6.97 9.05
CA ASN A 92 6.97 -5.78 9.86
C ASN A 92 5.68 -5.13 10.39
N GLU A 93 4.50 -5.68 10.10
CA GLU A 93 3.19 -5.10 10.47
C GLU A 93 3.08 -4.83 11.98
N VAL A 94 3.54 -5.77 12.81
CA VAL A 94 3.50 -5.63 14.28
C VAL A 94 4.32 -4.41 14.74
N TYR A 95 5.46 -4.14 14.11
CA TYR A 95 6.28 -2.97 14.41
C TYR A 95 5.62 -1.68 13.93
N GLN A 96 4.98 -1.69 12.75
CA GLN A 96 4.23 -0.55 12.21
C GLN A 96 3.09 -0.17 13.18
N GLN A 97 2.25 -1.14 13.56
CA GLN A 97 1.12 -0.93 14.46
C GLN A 97 1.56 -0.42 15.84
N ARG A 98 2.59 -1.05 16.44
CA ARG A 98 3.11 -0.62 17.75
C ARG A 98 3.69 0.79 17.69
N THR A 99 4.42 1.11 16.63
CA THR A 99 5.01 2.45 16.45
C THR A 99 3.93 3.51 16.26
N LEU A 100 2.92 3.24 15.43
CA LEU A 100 1.80 4.14 15.23
C LEU A 100 1.03 4.38 16.53
N GLN A 101 0.68 3.32 17.27
CA GLN A 101 -0.03 3.43 18.55
C GLN A 101 0.79 4.21 19.59
N LYS A 102 2.09 3.94 19.68
CA LYS A 102 3.00 4.69 20.55
C LYS A 102 2.97 6.18 20.17
N LEU A 103 3.21 6.53 18.91
CA LEU A 103 3.24 7.92 18.45
C LEU A 103 1.91 8.64 18.67
N ILE A 104 0.78 7.97 18.39
CA ILE A 104 -0.55 8.52 18.68
C ILE A 104 -0.70 8.75 20.19
N SER A 105 -0.27 7.84 21.06
CA SER A 105 -0.42 8.03 22.51
C SER A 105 0.50 9.12 23.09
N SER A 106 1.76 9.18 22.66
CA SER A 106 2.80 9.93 23.36
C SER A 106 3.28 11.20 22.65
N ASN A 107 2.95 11.39 21.36
CA ASN A 107 3.48 12.51 20.57
C ASN A 107 2.33 13.41 20.06
N ALA A 108 2.14 14.54 20.74
CA ALA A 108 1.11 15.51 20.39
C ALA A 108 1.33 16.15 19.01
N ALA A 109 2.57 16.47 18.65
CA ALA A 109 2.89 17.07 17.35
C ALA A 109 2.57 16.09 16.20
N PHE A 110 2.95 14.82 16.35
CA PHE A 110 2.60 13.78 15.39
C PHE A 110 1.08 13.64 15.23
N ARG A 111 0.32 13.61 16.33
CA ARG A 111 -1.15 13.51 16.27
C ARG A 111 -1.79 14.67 15.51
N GLU A 112 -1.36 15.90 15.78
CA GLU A 112 -1.94 17.07 15.11
C GLU A 112 -1.62 17.07 13.62
N VAL A 113 -0.36 16.82 13.24
CA VAL A 113 0.02 16.71 11.82
C VAL A 113 -0.72 15.56 11.13
N LEU A 114 -0.82 14.39 11.78
CA LEU A 114 -1.55 13.24 11.26
C LEU A 114 -3.01 13.59 10.98
N ARG A 115 -3.69 14.26 11.90
CA ARG A 115 -5.09 14.71 11.72
C ARG A 115 -5.24 15.67 10.55
N GLU A 116 -4.30 16.59 10.35
CA GLU A 116 -4.35 17.51 9.21
C GLU A 116 -4.15 16.78 7.87
N ILE A 117 -3.28 15.77 7.83
CA ILE A 117 -3.07 14.94 6.64
C ILE A 117 -4.34 14.11 6.34
N GLU A 118 -4.92 13.45 7.34
CA GLU A 118 -6.13 12.61 7.19
C GLU A 118 -7.36 13.40 6.70
N ARG A 119 -7.39 14.73 6.90
CA ARG A 119 -8.44 15.62 6.36
C ARG A 119 -8.24 16.01 4.90
N ARG A 120 -7.07 15.71 4.30
CA ARG A 120 -6.82 16.05 2.90
C ARG A 120 -7.79 15.28 2.00
N PRO A 121 -8.30 15.89 0.92
CA PRO A 121 -9.24 15.23 0.01
C PRO A 121 -8.72 13.90 -0.56
N ALA A 122 -7.40 13.81 -0.80
CA ALA A 122 -6.74 12.59 -1.28
C ALA A 122 -6.89 11.39 -0.34
N CYS A 123 -7.03 11.63 0.97
CA CYS A 123 -7.25 10.56 1.95
C CYS A 123 -8.70 10.06 1.98
N GLY A 124 -9.66 10.76 1.36
CA GLY A 124 -11.07 10.36 1.36
C GLY A 124 -11.70 10.23 2.75
N GLY A 125 -11.13 10.89 3.77
CA GLY A 125 -11.55 10.76 5.17
C GLY A 125 -11.11 9.45 5.86
N LEU A 126 -10.23 8.68 5.23
CA LEU A 126 -9.67 7.47 5.81
C LEU A 126 -8.46 7.79 6.71
N PRO A 127 -8.32 7.09 7.86
CA PRO A 127 -7.15 7.23 8.71
C PRO A 127 -5.93 6.56 8.09
N MET A 128 -4.72 6.98 8.48
CA MET A 128 -3.45 6.39 8.01
C MET A 128 -3.40 4.87 8.16
N LEU A 129 -3.97 4.35 9.25
CA LEU A 129 -4.03 2.91 9.52
C LEU A 129 -4.76 2.13 8.41
N SER A 130 -5.81 2.72 7.82
CA SER A 130 -6.57 2.10 6.72
C SER A 130 -5.72 1.93 5.46
N PHE A 131 -4.69 2.75 5.29
CA PHE A 131 -3.74 2.62 4.19
C PHE A 131 -2.59 1.66 4.53
N LEU A 132 -2.07 1.71 5.76
CA LEU A 132 -0.96 0.84 6.19
C LEU A 132 -1.30 -0.66 6.14
N ILE A 133 -2.57 -1.02 6.36
CA ILE A 133 -3.04 -2.42 6.36
C ILE A 133 -3.28 -2.98 4.94
N LEU A 134 -3.25 -2.13 3.90
CA LEU A 134 -3.59 -2.52 2.54
C LEU A 134 -2.74 -3.68 2.00
N PRO A 135 -1.39 -3.71 2.16
CA PRO A 135 -0.59 -4.84 1.69
C PRO A 135 -1.00 -6.17 2.30
N MET A 136 -1.33 -6.20 3.60
CA MET A 136 -1.79 -7.41 4.28
C MET A 136 -3.17 -7.87 3.77
N GLN A 137 -4.08 -6.92 3.54
CA GLN A 137 -5.38 -7.20 2.93
C GLN A 137 -5.24 -7.72 1.49
N ARG A 138 -4.24 -7.26 0.74
CA ARG A 138 -3.97 -7.73 -0.62
C ARG A 138 -3.49 -9.18 -0.63
N VAL A 139 -2.50 -9.49 0.22
CA VAL A 139 -1.92 -10.83 0.38
C VAL A 139 -3.00 -11.87 0.72
N THR A 140 -3.94 -11.54 1.60
CA THR A 140 -5.01 -12.47 2.00
C THR A 140 -6.09 -12.69 0.92
N ARG A 141 -6.20 -11.80 -0.07
CA ARG A 141 -7.17 -11.90 -1.16
C ARG A 141 -6.64 -12.61 -2.39
N LEU A 142 -5.33 -12.63 -2.61
CA LEU A 142 -4.72 -13.25 -3.80
C LEU A 142 -4.96 -14.77 -3.92
N PRO A 143 -4.87 -15.59 -2.84
CA PRO A 143 -5.21 -17.01 -2.90
C PRO A 143 -6.70 -17.31 -3.15
N LEU A 144 -7.58 -16.31 -3.07
CA LEU A 144 -9.01 -16.45 -3.38
C LEU A 144 -9.32 -16.13 -4.86
N LEU A 145 -8.31 -15.64 -5.60
CA LEU A 145 -8.41 -15.31 -7.03
C LEU A 145 -7.90 -16.44 -7.94
N THR A 146 -7.32 -17.49 -7.35
CA THR A 146 -6.90 -18.76 -7.97
C THR A 146 -7.92 -19.86 -7.68
#